data_AF-W6MJZ2-F1
#
_entry.id   AF-W6MJZ2-F1
#
_cell.length_a   1.000
_cell.length_b   1.000
_cell.length_c   1.000
_cell.angle_alpha   90.00
_cell.angle_beta   90.00
_cell.angle_gamma   90.00
#
_symmetry.space_group_name_H-M   'P 1'
#
loop_
_entity.id
_entity.type
_entity.pdbx_description
1 polymer ?
#
loop_
_entity_poly.entity_id
_entity_poly.type
_entity_poly.pdbx_seq_one_letter_code
_entity_poly.pdbx_strand_id
1 'polypeptide(L)'
;MSNQNISKGPSASVPTPPRHPGPDSEVDIAEVRDKRLPASLELALDLDDADDSDSTSEADVPFEDISEETYATEDTQQATVNPVAAEAVAPAGFVSDFYDFNASTRNTPVNPFREPKRLTFTSTLRPYPVSGRRLSLSQQSKLITYIDEQLLAIQRRFIKYLSLREDDDDDDMEEDDNSDLSDHDSEVPSNRTSDYSLSQLCNDLDEVVNVIYYSIFHTKVVPVVTHAQLLGGSLNNGSAIVDIPKVDPKLAFGQSDYLIKVMGDLVDYIIKFRISGFDELRSLLEFLAKLDNVISVLIYQSSPLDGSMETSESSAERSSEKLLSDTDIVRMTSLVMRTRLVLVSKYDEMKEKREPGAEKRKLDEGHVSRQSENQNLEMDYQEIIGEVYEGFLSASESNE
;
A
#
# COMPACT_ATOMS: atom_id res chain seq x y z
N MET A 1 49.84 49.90 52.34
CA MET A 1 50.17 49.44 50.98
C MET A 1 50.02 47.93 50.95
N SER A 2 48.86 47.42 50.54
CA SER A 2 48.58 45.99 50.38
C SER A 2 47.71 45.81 49.14
N ASN A 3 48.32 45.33 48.06
CA ASN A 3 47.64 45.00 46.82
C ASN A 3 47.01 43.61 46.95
N GLN A 4 45.68 43.53 46.84
CA GLN A 4 44.97 42.26 46.68
C GLN A 4 44.92 41.90 45.19
N ASN A 5 45.49 40.73 44.87
CA ASN A 5 45.40 40.06 43.58
C ASN A 5 44.01 39.40 43.45
N ILE A 6 43.22 39.83 42.46
CA ILE A 6 41.96 39.20 42.10
C ILE A 6 42.25 38.14 41.04
N SER A 7 42.07 36.89 41.43
CA SER A 7 42.12 35.69 40.59
C SER A 7 40.93 35.68 39.61
N LYS A 8 41.22 35.63 38.30
CA LYS A 8 40.22 35.43 37.24
C LYS A 8 39.89 33.94 37.14
N GLY A 9 38.62 33.59 37.35
CA GLY A 9 38.09 32.24 37.17
C GLY A 9 38.02 31.79 35.70
N PRO A 10 37.83 30.48 35.45
CA PRO A 10 37.84 29.89 34.13
C PRO A 10 36.61 30.30 33.31
N SER A 11 36.85 30.83 32.12
CA SER A 11 35.86 31.16 31.11
C SER A 11 35.12 29.90 30.63
N ALA A 12 33.81 29.86 30.85
CA ALA A 12 32.92 28.84 30.30
C ALA A 12 32.99 28.86 28.77
N SER A 13 33.44 27.77 28.18
CA SER A 13 33.49 27.55 26.73
C SER A 13 32.07 27.37 26.19
N VAL A 14 31.61 28.34 25.42
CA VAL A 14 30.36 28.24 24.64
C VAL A 14 30.54 27.11 23.62
N PRO A 15 29.60 26.14 23.53
CA PRO A 15 29.69 25.06 22.56
C PRO A 15 29.56 25.62 21.16
N THR A 16 30.56 25.35 20.32
CA THR A 16 30.57 25.77 18.92
C THR A 16 29.42 25.06 18.18
N PRO A 17 28.58 25.79 17.45
CA PRO A 17 27.49 25.18 16.69
C PRO A 17 28.04 24.20 15.64
N PRO A 18 27.30 23.12 15.34
CA PRO A 18 27.71 22.12 14.36
C PRO A 18 27.92 22.76 12.99
N ARG A 19 29.02 22.36 12.32
CA ARG A 19 29.32 22.83 10.96
C ARG A 19 28.32 22.22 10.00
N HIS A 20 27.56 23.05 9.30
CA HIS A 20 26.75 22.62 8.17
C HIS A 20 27.65 22.18 7.01
N PRO A 21 27.28 21.11 6.28
CA PRO A 21 27.96 20.73 5.05
C PRO A 21 27.87 21.87 4.02
N GLY A 22 28.93 22.04 3.22
CA GLY A 22 28.98 23.05 2.17
C GLY A 22 28.03 22.71 1.01
N PRO A 23 27.67 23.71 0.17
CA PRO A 23 26.73 23.55 -0.93
C PRO A 23 27.10 22.47 -1.96
N ASP A 24 28.39 22.11 -2.04
CA ASP A 24 28.92 21.12 -3.00
C ASP A 24 29.37 19.82 -2.33
N SER A 25 29.03 19.61 -1.06
CA SER A 25 29.31 18.35 -0.37
C SER A 25 28.30 17.30 -0.85
N GLU A 26 28.61 16.60 -1.93
CA GLU A 26 27.87 15.41 -2.35
C GLU A 26 27.79 14.44 -1.16
N VAL A 27 26.56 14.21 -0.70
CA VAL A 27 26.27 13.17 0.29
C VAL A 27 26.49 11.84 -0.44
N ASP A 28 27.43 11.03 0.04
CA ASP A 28 27.77 9.74 -0.56
C ASP A 28 26.61 8.74 -0.34
N ILE A 29 25.65 8.71 -1.28
CA ILE A 29 24.41 7.91 -1.19
C ILE A 29 24.70 6.40 -1.26
N ALA A 30 25.94 6.01 -1.59
CA ALA A 30 26.38 4.62 -1.61
C ALA A 30 26.33 3.94 -0.22
N GLU A 31 26.39 4.71 0.86
CA GLU A 31 26.40 4.18 2.24
C GLU A 31 24.99 3.83 2.77
N VAL A 32 23.91 4.22 2.06
CA VAL A 32 22.51 3.89 2.42
C VAL A 32 22.09 2.52 1.86
N ARG A 33 22.98 1.81 1.15
CA ARG A 33 22.63 0.68 0.28
C ARG A 33 22.60 -0.69 0.97
N ASP A 34 22.86 -0.78 2.27
CA ASP A 34 22.80 -2.05 3.00
C ASP A 34 21.38 -2.37 3.49
N LYS A 35 20.79 -3.32 2.76
CA LYS A 35 19.39 -3.79 2.72
C LYS A 35 18.90 -4.55 3.95
N ARG A 36 19.09 -4.00 5.15
CA ARG A 36 18.40 -4.47 6.35
C ARG A 36 17.77 -3.26 7.01
N LEU A 37 16.56 -3.43 7.54
CA LEU A 37 16.04 -2.58 8.63
C LEU A 37 17.25 -2.22 9.50
N PRO A 38 17.62 -0.94 9.63
CA PRO A 38 18.85 -0.60 10.33
C PRO A 38 18.82 -1.33 11.66
N ALA A 39 19.88 -2.05 12.00
CA ALA A 39 19.87 -2.92 13.18
C ALA A 39 19.46 -2.15 14.44
N SER A 40 19.66 -0.82 14.45
CA SER A 40 19.16 0.11 15.47
C SER A 40 17.63 0.24 15.52
N LEU A 41 16.94 0.18 14.39
CA LEU A 41 15.48 0.23 14.27
C LEU A 41 14.85 -1.13 14.51
N GLU A 42 15.47 -2.22 14.04
CA GLU A 42 15.08 -3.58 14.43
C GLU A 42 15.26 -3.78 15.93
N LEU A 43 16.42 -3.44 16.50
CA LEU A 43 16.64 -3.48 17.94
C LEU A 43 15.69 -2.52 18.68
N ALA A 44 15.44 -1.32 18.17
CA ALA A 44 14.48 -0.41 18.80
C ALA A 44 13.04 -0.94 18.77
N LEU A 45 12.68 -1.78 17.81
CA LEU A 45 11.36 -2.43 17.74
C LEU A 45 11.33 -3.76 18.52
N ASP A 46 12.47 -4.40 18.74
CA ASP A 46 12.66 -5.73 19.36
C ASP A 46 13.24 -5.65 20.79
N LEU A 47 13.17 -4.47 21.44
CA LEU A 47 13.58 -4.29 22.84
C LEU A 47 12.55 -4.91 23.79
N ASP A 48 12.59 -6.24 23.87
CA ASP A 48 12.03 -7.02 24.98
C ASP A 48 12.95 -6.90 26.21
N ASP A 49 12.35 -6.49 27.33
CA ASP A 49 12.61 -6.94 28.69
C ASP A 49 14.05 -6.97 29.25
N ALA A 50 14.60 -5.80 29.57
CA ALA A 50 15.42 -5.65 30.77
C ALA A 50 15.32 -4.22 31.33
N ASP A 51 14.89 -4.09 32.58
CA ASP A 51 14.93 -2.87 33.41
C ASP A 51 13.89 -1.77 33.17
N ASP A 52 12.61 -2.07 33.40
CA ASP A 52 11.71 -1.05 33.98
C ASP A 52 10.79 -1.66 35.03
N SER A 53 11.40 -2.03 36.16
CA SER A 53 10.70 -2.33 37.40
C SER A 53 10.86 -1.17 38.39
N ASP A 54 10.65 0.08 37.95
CA ASP A 54 10.49 1.19 38.89
C ASP A 54 9.01 1.44 39.16
N SER A 55 8.48 0.62 40.07
CA SER A 55 7.17 0.84 40.71
C SER A 55 7.26 2.07 41.61
N THR A 56 7.17 3.27 41.02
CA THR A 56 6.85 4.48 41.78
C THR A 56 5.33 4.60 41.89
N SER A 57 4.83 4.30 43.09
CA SER A 57 3.45 4.55 43.48
C SER A 57 3.19 6.06 43.49
N GLU A 58 2.62 6.62 42.42
CA GLU A 58 2.09 7.97 42.46
C GLU A 58 0.75 7.96 43.21
N ALA A 59 0.73 8.80 44.24
CA ALA A 59 -0.37 9.00 45.15
C ALA A 59 -1.54 9.70 44.45
N ASP A 60 -2.75 9.29 44.85
CA ASP A 60 -4.02 9.94 44.59
C ASP A 60 -3.94 11.47 44.69
N VAL A 61 -4.15 12.15 43.56
CA VAL A 61 -4.51 13.57 43.54
C VAL A 61 -6.02 13.64 43.28
N PRO A 62 -6.83 14.14 44.22
CA PRO A 62 -8.26 14.30 44.00
C PRO A 62 -8.50 15.39 42.96
N PHE A 63 -9.13 15.02 41.84
CA PHE A 63 -9.55 15.96 40.80
C PHE A 63 -10.77 16.74 41.31
N GLU A 64 -10.62 18.05 41.47
CA GLU A 64 -11.72 18.95 41.82
C GLU A 64 -12.69 19.10 40.65
N ASP A 65 -13.97 18.98 41.02
CA ASP A 65 -15.19 19.05 40.24
C ASP A 65 -15.35 20.43 39.59
N ILE A 66 -15.19 20.52 38.26
CA ILE A 66 -15.50 21.72 37.48
C ILE A 66 -16.89 21.51 36.87
N SER A 67 -17.87 22.15 37.51
CA SER A 67 -19.26 22.25 37.07
C SER A 67 -19.37 22.86 35.67
N GLU A 68 -19.86 22.07 34.73
CA GLU A 68 -20.22 22.53 33.38
C GLU A 68 -21.66 23.08 33.38
N GLU A 69 -21.77 24.38 33.04
CA GLU A 69 -23.04 25.08 32.86
C GLU A 69 -23.80 24.52 31.66
N THR A 70 -24.98 23.95 31.94
CA THR A 70 -25.95 23.47 30.95
C THR A 70 -26.77 24.66 30.42
N TYR A 71 -26.63 24.95 29.13
CA TYR A 71 -27.55 25.84 28.42
C TYR A 71 -28.79 25.05 27.97
N ALA A 72 -29.95 25.58 28.34
CA ALA A 72 -31.26 25.09 27.97
C ALA A 72 -31.55 25.29 26.47
N THR A 73 -32.10 24.26 25.82
CA THR A 73 -32.88 24.41 24.60
C THR A 73 -34.27 23.85 24.84
N GLU A 74 -35.24 24.74 24.70
CA GLU A 74 -36.67 24.52 24.91
C GLU A 74 -37.30 23.73 23.74
N ASP A 75 -38.27 22.91 24.13
CA ASP A 75 -39.53 22.60 23.47
C ASP A 75 -39.60 22.46 21.93
N THR A 76 -39.91 21.24 21.49
CA THR A 76 -41.00 21.05 20.52
C THR A 76 -41.77 19.77 20.85
N GLN A 77 -43.05 19.96 21.15
CA GLN A 77 -44.00 18.95 21.58
C GLN A 77 -44.50 18.07 20.42
N GLN A 78 -44.51 16.76 20.70
CA GLN A 78 -45.62 15.81 20.52
C GLN A 78 -46.52 15.89 19.27
N ALA A 79 -46.57 14.77 18.54
CA ALA A 79 -47.84 14.18 18.13
C ALA A 79 -47.75 12.65 18.08
N THR A 80 -48.46 12.01 18.99
CA THR A 80 -48.81 10.59 19.07
C THR A 80 -49.83 10.20 18.01
N VAL A 81 -49.67 9.09 17.27
CA VAL A 81 -50.78 8.16 16.91
C VAL A 81 -50.18 6.77 16.60
N ASN A 82 -50.74 5.73 17.25
CA ASN A 82 -50.41 4.31 17.12
C ASN A 82 -51.38 3.58 16.13
N PRO A 83 -51.19 2.29 15.82
CA PRO A 83 -51.31 1.72 14.47
C PRO A 83 -52.67 1.09 14.15
N VAL A 84 -52.95 0.89 12.85
CA VAL A 84 -54.00 -0.02 12.37
C VAL A 84 -53.48 -0.81 11.17
N ALA A 85 -53.55 -2.13 11.30
CA ALA A 85 -53.30 -3.12 10.28
C ALA A 85 -54.28 -3.00 9.10
N ALA A 86 -53.78 -3.15 7.88
CA ALA A 86 -54.60 -3.50 6.73
C ALA A 86 -53.78 -4.37 5.77
N GLU A 87 -54.11 -5.65 5.79
CA GLU A 87 -53.76 -6.69 4.83
C GLU A 87 -54.32 -6.27 3.46
N ALA A 88 -53.43 -5.93 2.51
CA ALA A 88 -53.80 -5.63 1.14
C ALA A 88 -53.27 -6.72 0.20
N VAL A 89 -54.19 -7.57 -0.23
CA VAL A 89 -54.02 -8.54 -1.32
C VAL A 89 -53.68 -7.78 -2.61
N ALA A 90 -52.45 -7.92 -3.10
CA ALA A 90 -52.04 -7.36 -4.37
C ALA A 90 -52.59 -8.20 -5.54
N PRO A 91 -53.12 -7.55 -6.61
CA PRO A 91 -53.66 -8.26 -7.77
C PRO A 91 -52.54 -8.84 -8.63
N ALA A 92 -52.69 -10.13 -8.94
CA ALA A 92 -51.89 -10.84 -9.93
C ALA A 92 -52.06 -10.17 -11.31
N GLY A 93 -50.94 -9.82 -11.95
CA GLY A 93 -50.94 -9.48 -13.38
C GLY A 93 -50.06 -8.30 -13.82
N PHE A 94 -49.01 -7.94 -13.09
CA PHE A 94 -48.02 -6.99 -13.60
C PHE A 94 -46.75 -7.72 -14.04
N VAL A 95 -46.42 -7.56 -15.32
CA VAL A 95 -45.30 -8.18 -16.04
C VAL A 95 -43.98 -7.76 -15.38
N SER A 96 -43.40 -8.66 -14.57
CA SER A 96 -42.15 -8.46 -13.85
C SER A 96 -40.99 -9.25 -14.47
N ASP A 97 -40.97 -9.38 -15.80
CA ASP A 97 -39.87 -10.02 -16.54
C ASP A 97 -38.72 -9.03 -16.88
N PHE A 98 -38.75 -7.81 -16.33
CA PHE A 98 -37.70 -6.79 -16.57
C PHE A 98 -36.66 -6.67 -15.44
N TYR A 99 -36.83 -7.42 -14.35
CA TYR A 99 -35.90 -7.44 -13.21
C TYR A 99 -35.39 -8.83 -12.86
N ASP A 100 -35.36 -9.76 -13.82
CA ASP A 100 -34.44 -10.91 -13.72
C ASP A 100 -33.04 -10.46 -14.17
N PHE A 101 -32.54 -9.40 -13.51
CA PHE A 101 -31.19 -8.89 -13.65
C PHE A 101 -30.29 -9.82 -12.84
N ASN A 102 -30.00 -10.98 -13.42
CA ASN A 102 -29.09 -11.96 -12.83
C ASN A 102 -27.67 -11.35 -12.84
N ALA A 103 -27.36 -10.56 -11.81
CA ALA A 103 -26.09 -9.86 -11.61
C ALA A 103 -24.89 -10.82 -11.49
N SER A 104 -25.16 -12.13 -11.40
CA SER A 104 -24.15 -13.16 -11.23
C SER A 104 -23.37 -13.48 -12.52
N THR A 105 -23.84 -13.07 -13.70
CA THR A 105 -23.24 -13.48 -14.99
C THR A 105 -22.83 -12.35 -15.93
N ARG A 106 -22.96 -11.09 -15.50
CA ARG A 106 -22.38 -9.98 -16.26
C ARG A 106 -20.94 -9.79 -15.81
N ASN A 107 -20.01 -9.90 -16.76
CA ASN A 107 -18.68 -9.29 -16.66
C ASN A 107 -18.89 -7.87 -16.11
N THR A 108 -18.45 -7.63 -14.87
CA THR A 108 -18.57 -6.30 -14.30
C THR A 108 -17.81 -5.35 -15.23
N PRO A 109 -18.24 -4.10 -15.41
CA PRO A 109 -17.50 -3.13 -16.22
C PRO A 109 -16.05 -2.93 -15.73
N VAL A 110 -15.72 -3.45 -14.54
CA VAL A 110 -14.41 -3.40 -13.89
C VAL A 110 -13.49 -4.57 -14.33
N ASN A 111 -14.04 -5.72 -14.74
CA ASN A 111 -13.24 -6.85 -15.23
C ASN A 111 -13.70 -7.30 -16.63
N PRO A 112 -13.06 -6.80 -17.71
CA PRO A 112 -13.40 -7.19 -19.07
C PRO A 112 -12.96 -8.62 -19.44
N PHE A 113 -12.24 -9.31 -18.54
CA PHE A 113 -11.44 -10.50 -18.87
C PHE A 113 -12.02 -11.84 -18.43
N ARG A 114 -13.36 -11.90 -18.25
CA ARG A 114 -14.22 -13.00 -17.76
C ARG A 114 -14.59 -12.82 -16.29
N GLU A 115 -15.59 -13.59 -15.84
CA GLU A 115 -15.90 -13.73 -14.42
C GLU A 115 -14.61 -14.12 -13.69
N PRO A 116 -14.15 -13.32 -12.71
CA PRO A 116 -13.00 -13.71 -11.92
C PRO A 116 -13.32 -15.09 -11.37
N LYS A 117 -12.38 -16.02 -11.52
CA LYS A 117 -12.50 -17.36 -10.94
C LYS A 117 -12.45 -17.15 -9.44
N ARG A 118 -13.60 -16.79 -8.85
CA ARG A 118 -13.74 -16.15 -7.53
C ARG A 118 -12.65 -16.73 -6.67
N LEU A 119 -11.64 -15.90 -6.38
CA LEU A 119 -10.60 -16.24 -5.45
C LEU A 119 -11.31 -16.28 -4.09
N THR A 120 -12.04 -17.38 -3.86
CA THR A 120 -12.59 -17.72 -2.55
C THR A 120 -11.38 -17.67 -1.67
N PHE A 121 -11.36 -16.74 -0.70
CA PHE A 121 -10.38 -16.69 0.37
C PHE A 121 -9.92 -18.12 0.65
N THR A 122 -8.74 -18.49 0.16
CA THR A 122 -8.37 -19.92 0.13
C THR A 122 -8.13 -20.43 1.55
N SER A 123 -8.11 -19.48 2.49
CA SER A 123 -7.75 -19.65 3.88
C SER A 123 -8.74 -18.91 4.77
N THR A 124 -9.33 -19.64 5.70
CA THR A 124 -9.95 -19.01 6.88
C THR A 124 -8.84 -18.39 7.71
N LEU A 125 -8.90 -17.08 7.89
CA LEU A 125 -7.97 -16.36 8.75
C LEU A 125 -8.35 -16.59 10.20
N ARG A 126 -7.42 -17.09 11.02
CA ARG A 126 -7.63 -17.29 12.45
C ARG A 126 -6.83 -16.24 13.21
N PRO A 127 -7.50 -15.23 13.80
CA PRO A 127 -6.81 -14.28 14.65
C PRO A 127 -6.32 -15.01 15.92
N TYR A 128 -5.05 -14.85 16.27
CA TYR A 128 -4.51 -15.30 17.55
C TYR A 128 -4.05 -14.08 18.37
N PRO A 129 -4.28 -14.06 19.69
CA PRO A 129 -3.85 -12.93 20.52
C PRO A 129 -2.32 -12.84 20.51
N VAL A 130 -1.81 -11.66 20.18
CA VAL A 130 -0.42 -11.28 20.41
C VAL A 130 -0.37 -10.19 21.47
N SER A 131 0.56 -10.34 22.40
CA SER A 131 0.90 -9.29 23.36
C SER A 131 1.81 -8.27 22.66
N GLY A 132 1.24 -7.45 21.78
CA GLY A 132 1.96 -6.32 21.20
C GLY A 132 2.06 -5.17 22.19
N ARG A 133 3.26 -4.70 22.50
CA ARG A 133 3.45 -3.47 23.28
C ARG A 133 3.26 -2.27 22.36
N ARG A 134 2.53 -1.25 22.83
CA ARG A 134 2.43 0.03 22.12
C ARG A 134 3.83 0.62 21.97
N LEU A 135 4.19 0.95 20.73
CA LEU A 135 5.41 1.71 20.47
C LEU A 135 5.37 3.01 21.28
N SER A 136 6.45 3.32 21.99
CA SER A 136 6.62 4.61 22.66
C SER A 136 6.56 5.76 21.67
N LEU A 137 6.15 6.96 22.09
CA LEU A 137 6.05 8.13 21.20
C LEU A 137 7.35 8.43 20.44
N SER A 138 8.51 8.16 21.05
CA SER A 138 9.81 8.32 20.39
C SER A 138 10.06 7.26 19.31
N GLN A 139 9.67 6.00 19.53
CA GLN A 139 9.70 4.94 18.52
C GLN A 139 8.72 5.25 17.37
N GLN A 140 7.51 5.68 17.69
CA GLN A 140 6.51 6.10 16.69
C GLN A 140 7.06 7.21 15.80
N SER A 141 7.66 8.25 16.41
CA SER A 141 8.25 9.36 15.67
C SER A 141 9.41 8.90 14.77
N LYS A 142 10.28 8.00 15.26
CA LYS A 142 11.38 7.43 14.46
C LYS A 142 10.86 6.62 13.26
N LEU A 143 9.80 5.83 13.46
CA LEU A 143 9.17 5.07 12.39
C LEU A 143 8.59 5.99 11.31
N ILE A 144 7.87 7.04 11.72
CA ILE A 144 7.31 8.07 10.83
C ILE A 144 8.43 8.71 10.00
N THR A 145 9.49 9.22 10.66
CA THR A 145 10.63 9.82 9.97
C THR A 145 11.27 8.84 8.97
N TYR A 146 11.46 7.59 9.37
CA TYR A 146 12.04 6.57 8.50
C TYR A 146 11.19 6.34 7.24
N ILE A 147 9.86 6.17 7.40
CA ILE A 147 8.96 5.94 6.27
C ILE A 147 8.94 7.17 5.35
N ASP A 148 8.88 8.38 5.91
CA ASP A 148 8.91 9.63 5.14
C ASP A 148 10.22 9.78 4.35
N GLU A 149 11.36 9.48 4.95
CA GLU A 149 12.67 9.52 4.29
C GLU A 149 12.75 8.52 3.13
N GLN A 150 12.23 7.29 3.32
CA GLN A 150 12.20 6.27 2.27
C GLN A 150 11.29 6.67 1.10
N LEU A 151 10.07 7.12 1.39
CA LEU A 151 9.15 7.60 0.36
C LEU A 151 9.71 8.79 -0.40
N LEU A 152 10.38 9.72 0.29
CA LEU A 152 11.04 10.87 -0.34
C LEU A 152 12.23 10.42 -1.21
N ALA A 153 13.01 9.43 -0.78
CA ALA A 153 14.09 8.87 -1.57
C ALA A 153 13.58 8.18 -2.85
N ILE A 154 12.46 7.46 -2.77
CA ILE A 154 11.76 6.88 -3.92
C ILE A 154 11.31 7.99 -4.88
N GLN A 155 10.62 9.01 -4.36
CA GLN A 155 10.13 10.14 -5.16
C GLN A 155 11.28 10.86 -5.89
N ARG A 156 12.41 11.10 -5.21
CA ARG A 156 13.60 11.73 -5.83
C ARG A 156 14.18 10.88 -6.96
N ARG A 157 14.28 9.56 -6.77
CA ARG A 157 14.74 8.63 -7.81
C ARG A 157 13.78 8.62 -9.00
N PHE A 158 12.48 8.64 -8.73
CA PHE A 158 11.46 8.73 -9.76
C PHE A 158 11.51 10.05 -10.55
N ILE A 159 11.64 11.20 -9.89
CA ILE A 159 11.79 12.50 -10.56
C ILE A 159 13.05 12.50 -11.44
N LYS A 160 14.16 11.97 -10.93
CA LYS A 160 15.40 11.82 -11.71
C LYS A 160 15.21 10.93 -12.95
N TYR A 161 14.45 9.85 -12.82
CA TYR A 161 14.06 9.00 -13.96
C TYR A 161 13.26 9.79 -15.00
N LEU A 162 12.30 10.62 -14.58
CA LEU A 162 11.51 11.45 -15.50
C LEU A 162 12.38 12.48 -16.23
N SER A 163 13.26 13.18 -15.52
CA SER A 163 14.14 14.18 -16.14
C SER A 163 15.06 13.58 -17.19
N LEU A 164 15.61 12.39 -16.94
CA LEU A 164 16.48 11.73 -17.91
C LEU A 164 15.73 11.21 -19.14
N ARG A 165 14.42 11.00 -19.04
CA ARG A 165 13.62 10.49 -20.16
C ARG A 165 13.13 11.60 -21.09
N GLU A 166 12.89 12.79 -20.56
CA GLU A 166 12.46 13.94 -21.38
C GLU A 166 13.57 14.36 -22.36
N ASP A 167 14.84 14.21 -21.96
CA ASP A 167 15.99 14.51 -22.82
C ASP A 167 16.13 13.54 -24.02
N ASP A 168 15.71 12.27 -23.88
CA ASP A 168 15.84 11.26 -24.94
C ASP A 168 14.83 11.43 -26.09
N ASP A 169 13.65 12.02 -25.84
CA ASP A 169 12.58 12.13 -26.85
C ASP A 169 12.79 13.37 -27.79
N ASP A 170 13.72 14.30 -27.47
CA ASP A 170 13.94 15.56 -28.23
C ASP A 170 15.10 15.49 -29.26
N ASP A 171 16.04 14.55 -29.14
CA ASP A 171 17.24 14.47 -30.00
C ASP A 171 17.00 13.79 -31.37
N ASP A 172 15.83 13.18 -31.60
CA ASP A 172 15.52 12.44 -32.84
C ASP A 172 15.05 13.33 -34.03
N MET A 173 15.09 14.66 -33.89
CA MET A 173 14.47 15.58 -34.87
C MET A 173 15.45 16.46 -35.68
N GLU A 174 16.77 16.27 -35.57
CA GLU A 174 17.75 17.07 -36.34
C GLU A 174 18.74 16.25 -37.20
N GLU A 175 18.31 15.13 -37.81
CA GLU A 175 19.05 14.55 -38.97
C GLU A 175 18.67 15.25 -40.29
N ASP A 176 18.90 16.56 -40.35
CA ASP A 176 18.97 17.30 -41.63
C ASP A 176 20.39 17.17 -42.20
N ASP A 177 20.61 16.08 -42.93
CA ASP A 177 21.16 16.10 -44.30
C ASP A 177 22.30 17.11 -44.56
N ASN A 178 23.49 16.91 -43.98
CA ASN A 178 24.81 17.26 -44.57
C ASN A 178 25.97 17.12 -43.56
N SER A 179 26.74 16.04 -43.60
CA SER A 179 28.21 16.17 -43.49
C SER A 179 28.95 14.91 -43.92
N ASP A 180 29.58 15.09 -45.06
CA ASP A 180 30.69 14.37 -45.68
C ASP A 180 31.83 14.02 -44.69
N LEU A 181 32.16 12.73 -44.64
CA LEU A 181 33.49 12.13 -44.39
C LEU A 181 34.42 12.78 -43.34
N SER A 182 34.37 12.32 -42.09
CA SER A 182 35.56 12.29 -41.23
C SER A 182 35.56 11.10 -40.26
N ASP A 183 36.51 10.19 -40.45
CA ASP A 183 36.86 9.07 -39.56
C ASP A 183 37.36 9.59 -38.20
N HIS A 184 36.46 9.93 -37.28
CA HIS A 184 36.84 10.22 -35.90
C HIS A 184 36.34 9.14 -34.95
N ASP A 185 37.25 8.21 -34.66
CA ASP A 185 37.17 7.06 -33.75
C ASP A 185 37.01 7.53 -32.28
N SER A 186 35.88 8.18 -31.99
CA SER A 186 35.54 8.68 -30.66
C SER A 186 34.60 7.67 -30.01
N GLU A 187 35.16 6.81 -29.16
CA GLU A 187 34.38 5.97 -28.23
C GLU A 187 33.61 6.88 -27.27
N VAL A 188 32.43 7.35 -27.69
CA VAL A 188 31.52 8.11 -26.83
C VAL A 188 30.86 7.11 -25.86
N PRO A 189 30.95 7.32 -24.53
CA PRO A 189 30.37 6.42 -23.55
C PRO A 189 28.84 6.51 -23.57
N SER A 190 28.22 5.68 -24.40
CA SER A 190 26.79 5.61 -24.69
C SER A 190 25.96 4.85 -23.65
N ASN A 191 26.19 5.06 -22.35
CA ASN A 191 25.42 4.32 -21.33
C ASN A 191 25.20 5.10 -20.04
N ARG A 192 24.35 6.13 -20.10
CA ARG A 192 23.73 6.74 -18.92
C ARG A 192 22.20 6.63 -18.97
N THR A 193 21.68 5.54 -19.53
CA THR A 193 20.27 5.20 -19.29
C THR A 193 20.10 5.03 -17.78
N SER A 194 19.12 5.72 -17.21
CA SER A 194 18.93 5.73 -15.77
C SER A 194 18.66 4.30 -15.28
N ASP A 195 19.50 3.78 -14.39
CA ASP A 195 19.35 2.43 -13.79
C ASP A 195 18.05 2.24 -12.98
N TYR A 196 17.15 3.23 -12.95
CA TYR A 196 15.91 3.19 -12.19
C TYR A 196 14.75 2.62 -13.01
N SER A 197 14.55 1.32 -12.90
CA SER A 197 13.45 0.59 -13.56
C SER A 197 12.19 0.50 -12.69
N LEU A 198 11.06 0.11 -13.32
CA LEU A 198 9.81 -0.17 -12.60
C LEU A 198 9.98 -1.27 -11.56
N SER A 199 10.78 -2.31 -11.85
CA SER A 199 11.10 -3.36 -10.88
C SER A 199 11.85 -2.80 -9.67
N GLN A 200 12.78 -1.86 -9.87
CA GLN A 200 13.49 -1.21 -8.76
C GLN A 200 12.53 -0.37 -7.91
N LEU A 201 11.62 0.39 -8.53
CA LEU A 201 10.55 1.10 -7.82
C LEU A 201 9.70 0.13 -6.97
N CYS A 202 9.23 -0.97 -7.55
CA CYS A 202 8.41 -1.95 -6.85
C CYS A 202 9.14 -2.54 -5.64
N ASN A 203 10.45 -2.83 -5.78
CA ASN A 203 11.28 -3.29 -4.66
C ASN A 203 11.42 -2.23 -3.55
N ASP A 204 11.63 -0.97 -3.91
CA ASP A 204 11.76 0.11 -2.92
C ASP A 204 10.42 0.31 -2.16
N LEU A 205 9.29 0.28 -2.87
CA LEU A 205 7.97 0.37 -2.25
C LEU A 205 7.63 -0.87 -1.42
N ASP A 206 8.06 -2.06 -1.85
CA ASP A 206 7.90 -3.29 -1.10
C ASP A 206 8.57 -3.21 0.27
N GLU A 207 9.76 -2.63 0.34
CA GLU A 207 10.46 -2.40 1.60
C GLU A 207 9.64 -1.50 2.54
N VAL A 208 9.11 -0.39 2.03
CA VAL A 208 8.25 0.52 2.81
C VAL A 208 6.99 -0.20 3.31
N VAL A 209 6.31 -0.95 2.44
CA VAL A 209 5.10 -1.72 2.79
C VAL A 209 5.42 -2.78 3.83
N ASN A 210 6.55 -3.47 3.74
CA ASN A 210 6.99 -4.46 4.74
C ASN A 210 7.24 -3.82 6.10
N VAL A 211 7.85 -2.63 6.14
CA VAL A 211 8.08 -1.91 7.40
C VAL A 211 6.76 -1.46 8.02
N ILE A 212 5.84 -0.94 7.21
CA ILE A 212 4.49 -0.59 7.66
C ILE A 212 3.79 -1.84 8.22
N TYR A 213 3.78 -2.94 7.47
CA TYR A 213 3.15 -4.19 7.89
C TYR A 213 3.75 -4.74 9.20
N TYR A 214 5.09 -4.77 9.29
CA TYR A 214 5.80 -5.21 10.49
C TYR A 214 5.46 -4.34 11.70
N SER A 215 5.30 -3.01 11.51
CA SER A 215 4.93 -2.11 12.60
C SER A 215 3.52 -2.33 13.15
N ILE A 216 2.62 -2.93 12.36
CA ILE A 216 1.24 -3.23 12.76
C ILE A 216 1.17 -4.63 13.40
N PHE A 217 1.77 -5.63 12.76
CA PHE A 217 1.56 -7.04 13.09
C PHE A 217 2.74 -7.70 13.82
N HIS A 218 3.87 -7.02 13.94
CA HIS A 218 5.12 -7.56 14.50
C HIS A 218 5.58 -8.87 13.83
N THR A 219 5.23 -9.06 12.55
CA THR A 219 5.68 -10.18 11.72
C THR A 219 6.23 -9.68 10.40
N LYS A 220 7.32 -10.31 9.95
CA LYS A 220 8.00 -9.98 8.68
C LYS A 220 7.32 -10.60 7.46
N VAL A 221 6.47 -11.61 7.68
CA VAL A 221 5.85 -12.37 6.60
C VAL A 221 4.42 -11.91 6.42
N VAL A 222 4.13 -11.31 5.27
CA VAL A 222 2.77 -11.03 4.84
C VAL A 222 2.11 -12.37 4.45
N PRO A 223 0.98 -12.74 5.06
CA PRO A 223 0.27 -13.95 4.70
C PRO A 223 -0.25 -13.84 3.26
N VAL A 224 -0.14 -14.93 2.51
CA VAL A 224 -0.71 -15.05 1.18
C VAL A 224 -2.19 -15.42 1.34
N VAL A 225 -3.07 -14.42 1.31
CA VAL A 225 -4.52 -14.59 1.45
C VAL A 225 -5.17 -14.76 0.08
N THR A 226 -4.73 -13.95 -0.89
CA THR A 226 -5.08 -13.98 -2.31
C THR A 226 -3.81 -14.10 -3.16
N HIS A 227 -4.00 -14.40 -4.45
CA HIS A 227 -2.95 -14.39 -5.48
C HIS A 227 -1.81 -15.39 -5.26
N ALA A 228 -2.08 -16.55 -4.67
CA ALA A 228 -1.01 -17.52 -4.41
C ALA A 228 -0.29 -18.00 -5.69
N GLN A 229 -0.97 -17.95 -6.84
CA GLN A 229 -0.38 -18.24 -8.14
C GLN A 229 0.75 -17.25 -8.49
N LEU A 230 0.55 -15.96 -8.20
CA LEU A 230 1.55 -14.91 -8.44
C LEU A 230 2.70 -14.98 -7.43
N LEU A 231 2.38 -15.13 -6.15
CA LEU A 231 3.37 -15.06 -5.08
C LEU A 231 4.20 -16.34 -4.92
N GLY A 232 4.08 -17.29 -5.87
CA GLY A 232 4.80 -18.57 -5.83
C GLY A 232 4.42 -19.44 -4.63
N GLY A 233 3.28 -19.15 -4.00
CA GLY A 233 2.76 -19.91 -2.88
C GLY A 233 2.28 -21.27 -3.40
N SER A 234 2.99 -22.34 -3.05
CA SER A 234 2.47 -23.69 -3.23
C SER A 234 1.28 -23.86 -2.30
N LEU A 235 0.09 -23.51 -2.79
CA LEU A 235 -1.16 -23.89 -2.17
C LEU A 235 -1.24 -25.41 -2.27
N ASN A 236 -0.76 -26.09 -1.24
CA ASN A 236 -1.25 -27.43 -0.97
C ASN A 236 -2.78 -27.28 -0.85
N ASN A 237 -3.54 -27.86 -1.78
CA ASN A 237 -4.98 -27.70 -2.01
C ASN A 237 -5.91 -28.08 -0.82
N GLY A 238 -5.45 -28.02 0.42
CA GLY A 238 -6.29 -28.02 1.62
C GLY A 238 -6.56 -26.59 2.06
N SER A 239 -7.77 -26.33 2.57
CA SER A 239 -8.15 -25.12 3.31
C SER A 239 -7.17 -24.88 4.46
N ALA A 240 -6.07 -24.19 4.19
CA ALA A 240 -5.06 -23.88 5.19
C ALA A 240 -5.61 -22.74 6.03
N ILE A 241 -5.87 -23.01 7.32
CA ILE A 241 -6.12 -21.96 8.29
C ILE A 241 -4.82 -21.16 8.39
N VAL A 242 -4.91 -19.85 8.16
CA VAL A 242 -3.76 -18.94 8.28
C VAL A 242 -3.91 -18.19 9.59
N ASP A 243 -3.00 -18.45 10.52
CA ASP A 243 -2.97 -17.76 11.80
C ASP A 243 -2.43 -16.33 11.60
N ILE A 244 -3.21 -15.33 11.99
CA ILE A 244 -2.83 -13.91 11.89
C ILE A 244 -2.79 -13.29 13.30
N PRO A 245 -1.75 -12.53 13.65
CA PRO A 245 -1.69 -11.86 14.94
C PRO A 245 -2.84 -10.85 15.08
N LYS A 246 -3.70 -10.97 16.09
CA LYS A 246 -4.77 -10.02 16.40
C LYS A 246 -4.16 -8.73 16.92
N VAL A 247 -4.36 -7.64 16.20
CA VAL A 247 -3.82 -6.32 16.57
C VAL A 247 -4.87 -5.52 17.33
N ASP A 248 -4.44 -4.84 18.40
CA ASP A 248 -5.27 -3.85 19.07
C ASP A 248 -5.24 -2.54 18.25
N PRO A 249 -6.40 -2.04 17.76
CA PRO A 249 -6.51 -0.80 16.99
C PRO A 249 -5.80 0.39 17.63
N LYS A 250 -5.71 0.45 18.96
CA LYS A 250 -5.04 1.53 19.72
C LYS A 250 -3.53 1.57 19.53
N LEU A 251 -2.95 0.48 19.04
CA LEU A 251 -1.53 0.37 18.76
C LEU A 251 -1.20 0.92 17.37
N ALA A 252 -2.17 1.00 16.46
CA ALA A 252 -2.01 1.64 15.18
C ALA A 252 -2.03 3.18 15.32
N PHE A 253 -1.16 3.84 14.56
CA PHE A 253 -1.04 5.29 14.40
C PHE A 253 -0.58 5.60 12.97
N GLY A 254 -1.46 6.18 12.15
CA GLY A 254 -1.12 6.70 10.82
C GLY A 254 -0.63 5.69 9.78
N GLN A 255 -0.51 4.39 10.08
CA GLN A 255 -0.04 3.41 9.10
C GLN A 255 -1.01 3.26 7.92
N SER A 256 -2.31 3.38 8.17
CA SER A 256 -3.34 3.41 7.12
C SER A 256 -3.12 4.57 6.16
N ASP A 257 -2.81 5.77 6.67
CA ASP A 257 -2.51 6.95 5.85
C ASP A 257 -1.29 6.72 4.95
N TYR A 258 -0.26 6.05 5.47
CA TYR A 258 0.92 5.69 4.67
C TYR A 258 0.61 4.67 3.58
N LEU A 259 -0.23 3.66 3.84
CA LEU A 259 -0.66 2.71 2.81
C LEU A 259 -1.48 3.41 1.72
N ILE A 260 -2.39 4.31 2.10
CA ILE A 260 -3.14 5.14 1.14
C ILE A 260 -2.19 5.98 0.30
N LYS A 261 -1.18 6.60 0.91
CA LYS A 261 -0.17 7.39 0.22
C LYS A 261 0.63 6.53 -0.76
N VAL A 262 1.12 5.36 -0.34
CA VAL A 262 1.83 4.40 -1.21
C VAL A 262 0.96 4.00 -2.41
N MET A 263 -0.31 3.68 -2.18
CA MET A 263 -1.24 3.35 -3.27
C MET A 263 -1.47 4.52 -4.24
N GLY A 264 -1.62 5.74 -3.70
CA GLY A 264 -1.78 6.95 -4.51
C GLY A 264 -0.56 7.24 -5.37
N ASP A 265 0.61 7.27 -4.76
CA ASP A 265 1.89 7.51 -5.44
C ASP A 265 2.16 6.41 -6.49
N LEU A 266 1.87 5.14 -6.17
CA LEU A 266 2.01 4.01 -7.07
C LEU A 266 1.20 4.19 -8.37
N VAL A 267 -0.06 4.63 -8.28
CA VAL A 267 -0.90 4.90 -9.46
C VAL A 267 -0.20 5.90 -10.37
N ASP A 268 0.28 7.01 -9.81
CA ASP A 268 0.93 8.07 -10.57
C ASP A 268 2.27 7.61 -11.16
N TYR A 269 3.02 6.75 -10.45
CA TYR A 269 4.23 6.11 -10.97
C TYR A 269 3.92 5.19 -12.16
N ILE A 270 2.96 4.26 -12.04
CA ILE A 270 2.60 3.33 -13.12
C ILE A 270 2.20 4.09 -14.40
N ILE A 271 1.43 5.18 -14.27
CA ILE A 271 1.04 6.02 -15.41
C ILE A 271 2.27 6.51 -16.17
N LYS A 272 3.31 6.94 -15.45
CA LYS A 272 4.49 7.57 -16.04
C LYS A 272 5.53 6.56 -16.51
N PHE A 273 5.70 5.42 -15.86
CA PHE A 273 6.62 4.38 -16.32
C PHE A 273 6.19 3.78 -17.68
N ARG A 274 7.17 3.54 -18.56
CA ARG A 274 6.99 2.74 -19.78
C ARG A 274 7.31 1.30 -19.40
N ILE A 275 6.31 0.41 -19.45
CA ILE A 275 6.53 -1.02 -19.19
C ILE A 275 7.13 -1.62 -20.45
N SER A 276 8.41 -1.98 -20.38
CA SER A 276 9.20 -2.41 -21.54
C SER A 276 9.05 -3.90 -21.83
N GLY A 277 8.67 -4.69 -20.82
CA GLY A 277 8.56 -6.14 -20.95
C GLY A 277 7.72 -6.78 -19.85
N PHE A 278 7.49 -8.09 -20.01
CA PHE A 278 6.70 -8.88 -19.07
C PHE A 278 7.35 -9.02 -17.69
N ASP A 279 8.68 -8.96 -17.60
CA ASP A 279 9.37 -9.07 -16.31
C ASP A 279 9.08 -7.87 -15.39
N GLU A 280 8.97 -6.67 -15.96
CA GLU A 280 8.59 -5.46 -15.23
C GLU A 280 7.11 -5.50 -14.84
N LEU A 281 6.23 -5.93 -15.76
CA LEU A 281 4.81 -6.12 -15.47
C LEU A 281 4.61 -7.15 -14.35
N ARG A 282 5.35 -8.27 -14.41
CA ARG A 282 5.32 -9.30 -13.38
C ARG A 282 5.78 -8.76 -12.03
N SER A 283 6.87 -8.01 -11.99
CA SER A 283 7.36 -7.37 -10.76
C SER A 283 6.29 -6.45 -10.15
N LEU A 284 5.59 -5.68 -10.98
CA LEU A 284 4.48 -4.83 -10.57
C LEU A 284 3.28 -5.64 -10.04
N LEU A 285 2.90 -6.71 -10.72
CA LEU A 285 1.80 -7.58 -10.32
C LEU A 285 2.10 -8.33 -9.01
N GLU A 286 3.33 -8.79 -8.80
CA GLU A 286 3.78 -9.40 -7.55
C GLU A 286 3.69 -8.41 -6.38
N PHE A 287 4.15 -7.16 -6.59
CA PHE A 287 4.02 -6.10 -5.59
C PHE A 287 2.56 -5.76 -5.28
N LEU A 288 1.71 -5.61 -6.31
CA LEU A 288 0.29 -5.32 -6.14
C LEU A 288 -0.45 -6.45 -5.40
N ALA A 289 -0.13 -7.71 -5.70
CA ALA A 289 -0.70 -8.87 -5.01
C ALA A 289 -0.33 -8.88 -3.53
N LYS A 290 0.90 -8.50 -3.19
CA LYS A 290 1.33 -8.38 -1.80
C LYS A 290 0.66 -7.21 -1.08
N LEU A 291 0.55 -6.06 -1.74
CA LEU A 291 -0.17 -4.90 -1.20
C LEU A 291 -1.66 -5.22 -0.98
N ASP A 292 -2.29 -5.94 -1.90
CA ASP A 292 -3.66 -6.47 -1.77
C ASP A 292 -3.80 -7.35 -0.53
N ASN A 293 -2.87 -8.28 -0.31
CA ASN A 293 -2.83 -9.12 0.88
C ASN A 293 -2.72 -8.30 2.18
N VAL A 294 -1.83 -7.31 2.23
CA VAL A 294 -1.67 -6.42 3.39
C VAL A 294 -3.00 -5.73 3.73
N ILE A 295 -3.66 -5.12 2.74
CA ILE A 295 -4.88 -4.36 2.98
C ILE A 295 -6.05 -5.29 3.30
N SER A 296 -6.16 -6.45 2.64
CA SER A 296 -7.17 -7.47 2.92
C SER A 296 -7.11 -7.94 4.37
N VAL A 297 -5.90 -8.16 4.90
CA VAL A 297 -5.72 -8.52 6.31
C VAL A 297 -6.16 -7.40 7.25
N LEU A 298 -5.87 -6.14 6.92
CA LEU A 298 -6.30 -4.99 7.71
C LEU A 298 -7.83 -4.83 7.74
N ILE A 299 -8.51 -5.03 6.60
CA ILE A 299 -9.97 -5.00 6.52
C ILE A 299 -10.55 -6.16 7.33
N TYR A 300 -10.00 -7.37 7.17
CA TYR A 300 -10.47 -8.54 7.89
C TYR A 300 -10.39 -8.35 9.42
N GLN A 301 -9.33 -7.73 9.93
CA GLN A 301 -9.23 -7.41 11.36
C GLN A 301 -10.11 -6.24 11.81
N SER A 302 -10.56 -5.40 10.88
CA SER A 302 -11.48 -4.30 11.16
C SER A 302 -12.95 -4.75 11.22
N SER A 303 -13.25 -5.94 10.69
CA SER A 303 -14.60 -6.50 10.76
C SER A 303 -14.87 -7.02 12.18
N PRO A 304 -15.97 -6.61 12.84
CA PRO A 304 -16.35 -7.18 14.11
C PRO A 304 -16.54 -8.67 13.89
N LEU A 305 -15.79 -9.53 14.59
CA LEU A 305 -15.93 -10.98 14.48
C LEU A 305 -17.36 -11.38 14.87
N ASP A 306 -18.20 -11.50 13.84
CA ASP A 306 -19.61 -11.79 13.90
C ASP A 306 -19.79 -13.22 14.44
N GLY A 307 -20.07 -13.35 15.73
CA GLY A 307 -20.35 -14.65 16.32
C GLY A 307 -20.02 -14.81 17.79
N SER A 308 -19.24 -13.93 18.42
CA SER A 308 -19.27 -13.86 19.88
C SER A 308 -20.55 -13.13 20.28
N MET A 309 -21.61 -13.91 20.41
CA MET A 309 -22.89 -13.55 21.00
C MET A 309 -22.64 -13.11 22.45
N GLU A 310 -22.04 -11.94 22.65
CA GLU A 310 -21.91 -11.30 23.95
C GLU A 310 -23.29 -10.77 24.32
N THR A 311 -24.13 -11.69 24.82
CA THR A 311 -25.34 -11.38 25.57
C THR A 311 -24.94 -10.69 26.86
N SER A 312 -24.69 -9.39 26.83
CA SER A 312 -24.61 -8.55 28.03
C SER A 312 -24.92 -7.10 27.65
N GLU A 313 -26.20 -6.75 27.80
CA GLU A 313 -26.86 -5.48 27.48
C GLU A 313 -26.39 -4.27 28.33
N SER A 314 -25.16 -4.27 28.84
CA SER A 314 -24.72 -3.24 29.78
C SER A 314 -23.30 -2.77 29.50
N SER A 315 -23.11 -2.00 28.44
CA SER A 315 -22.07 -0.96 28.29
C SER A 315 -22.20 -0.33 26.89
N ALA A 316 -23.17 0.58 26.76
CA ALA A 316 -23.17 1.53 25.64
C ALA A 316 -21.83 2.31 25.62
N GLU A 317 -21.36 2.67 24.42
CA GLU A 317 -20.27 3.64 24.15
C GLU A 317 -18.82 3.16 24.04
N ARG A 318 -18.49 1.86 24.14
CA ARG A 318 -17.20 1.41 23.60
C ARG A 318 -17.30 1.25 22.09
N SER A 319 -17.17 2.37 21.37
CA SER A 319 -16.89 2.37 19.94
C SER A 319 -15.75 1.40 19.70
N SER A 320 -16.03 0.27 19.04
CA SER A 320 -15.00 -0.65 18.59
C SER A 320 -14.16 0.12 17.58
N GLU A 321 -13.03 0.65 18.02
CA GLU A 321 -12.06 1.31 17.15
C GLU A 321 -11.70 0.30 16.04
N LYS A 322 -11.88 0.68 14.78
CA LYS A 322 -11.49 -0.14 13.63
C LYS A 322 -10.04 0.20 13.27
N LEU A 323 -9.26 -0.77 12.79
CA LEU A 323 -7.91 -0.50 12.28
C LEU A 323 -7.94 0.38 11.02
N LEU A 324 -8.97 0.19 10.18
CA LEU A 324 -9.28 1.04 9.05
C LEU A 324 -10.63 1.72 9.27
N SER A 325 -10.66 3.04 9.11
CA SER A 325 -11.93 3.76 9.10
C SER A 325 -12.70 3.49 7.80
N ASP A 326 -14.02 3.66 7.83
CA ASP A 326 -14.85 3.50 6.62
C ASP A 326 -14.42 4.51 5.52
N THR A 327 -13.92 5.68 5.93
CA THR A 327 -13.36 6.68 5.00
C THR A 327 -12.09 6.18 4.33
N ASP A 328 -11.22 5.47 5.07
CA ASP A 328 -9.99 4.89 4.52
C ASP A 328 -10.32 3.80 3.50
N ILE A 329 -11.30 2.94 3.81
CA ILE A 329 -11.77 1.89 2.91
C ILE A 329 -12.25 2.52 1.59
N VAL A 330 -13.12 3.54 1.65
CA VAL A 330 -13.63 4.22 0.44
C VAL A 330 -12.49 4.84 -0.38
N ARG A 331 -11.51 5.47 0.27
CA ARG A 331 -10.33 6.04 -0.41
C ARG A 331 -9.50 4.96 -1.10
N MET A 332 -9.21 3.87 -0.40
CA MET A 332 -8.48 2.72 -0.94
C MET A 332 -9.25 2.11 -2.12
N THR A 333 -10.57 1.94 -2.03
CA THR A 333 -11.40 1.44 -3.14
C THR A 333 -11.29 2.31 -4.39
N SER A 334 -11.33 3.63 -4.23
CA SER A 334 -11.15 4.56 -5.35
C SER A 334 -9.77 4.42 -6.00
N LEU A 335 -8.71 4.26 -5.20
CA LEU A 335 -7.34 4.06 -5.69
C LEU A 335 -7.19 2.71 -6.40
N VAL A 336 -7.72 1.63 -5.82
CA VAL A 336 -7.74 0.28 -6.44
C VAL A 336 -8.37 0.31 -7.84
N MET A 337 -9.55 0.93 -7.96
CA MET A 337 -10.23 1.03 -9.25
C MET A 337 -9.39 1.80 -10.27
N ARG A 338 -8.74 2.90 -9.85
CA ARG A 338 -7.85 3.68 -10.71
C ARG A 338 -6.62 2.87 -11.14
N THR A 339 -6.00 2.12 -10.22
CA THR A 339 -4.87 1.24 -10.54
C THR A 339 -5.25 0.18 -11.57
N ARG A 340 -6.41 -0.47 -11.42
CA ARG A 340 -6.89 -1.48 -12.38
C ARG A 340 -7.05 -0.90 -13.78
N LEU A 341 -7.68 0.27 -13.91
CA LEU A 341 -7.84 0.93 -15.21
C LEU A 341 -6.50 1.28 -15.86
N VAL A 342 -5.55 1.79 -15.08
CA VAL A 342 -4.20 2.10 -15.58
C VAL A 342 -3.47 0.84 -16.03
N LEU A 343 -3.56 -0.26 -15.27
CA LEU A 343 -2.92 -1.53 -15.64
C LEU A 343 -3.47 -2.10 -16.93
N VAL A 344 -4.80 -2.08 -17.12
CA VAL A 344 -5.45 -2.53 -18.37
C VAL A 344 -4.95 -1.68 -19.54
N SER A 345 -4.93 -0.35 -19.40
CA SER A 345 -4.41 0.54 -20.44
C SER A 345 -2.95 0.25 -20.80
N LYS A 346 -2.09 0.05 -19.79
CA LYS A 346 -0.67 -0.26 -20.00
C LYS A 346 -0.46 -1.62 -20.66
N TYR A 347 -1.28 -2.60 -20.28
CA TYR A 347 -1.25 -3.92 -20.88
C TYR A 347 -1.67 -3.89 -22.36
N ASP A 348 -2.73 -3.15 -22.68
CA ASP A 348 -3.20 -2.98 -24.06
C ASP A 348 -2.13 -2.26 -24.91
N GLU A 349 -1.48 -1.22 -24.39
CA GLU A 349 -0.34 -0.55 -25.04
C GLU A 349 0.83 -1.51 -25.32
N MET A 350 1.15 -2.39 -24.37
CA MET A 350 2.20 -3.40 -24.53
C MET A 350 1.84 -4.44 -25.59
N LYS A 351 0.57 -4.87 -25.61
CA LYS A 351 0.04 -5.81 -26.59
C LYS A 351 0.06 -5.23 -27.99
N GLU A 352 -0.43 -4.01 -28.16
CA GLU A 352 -0.46 -3.31 -29.46
C GLU A 352 0.94 -3.16 -30.05
N LYS A 353 1.97 -2.89 -29.23
CA LYS A 353 3.37 -2.78 -29.72
C LYS A 353 3.95 -4.11 -30.23
N ARG A 354 3.41 -5.26 -29.84
CA ARG A 354 3.90 -6.59 -30.25
C ARG A 354 3.27 -7.09 -31.55
N GLU A 355 2.03 -6.70 -31.86
CA GLU A 355 1.31 -7.17 -33.04
C GLU A 355 1.73 -6.59 -34.42
N PRO A 356 2.37 -5.40 -34.59
CA PRO A 356 2.47 -4.74 -35.90
C PRO A 356 3.47 -5.43 -36.83
N GLY A 357 4.30 -6.33 -36.30
CA GLY A 357 5.23 -7.17 -37.07
C GLY A 357 4.65 -8.51 -37.54
N ALA A 358 3.52 -8.97 -36.98
CA ALA A 358 3.00 -10.31 -37.24
C ALA A 358 2.23 -10.39 -38.57
N GLU A 359 1.56 -9.32 -39.00
CA GLU A 359 0.81 -9.32 -40.27
C GLU A 359 1.72 -9.34 -41.50
N LYS A 360 2.91 -8.75 -41.43
CA LYS A 360 3.86 -8.73 -42.57
C LYS A 360 4.65 -10.04 -42.75
N ARG A 361 4.68 -10.94 -41.76
CA ARG A 361 5.47 -12.19 -41.79
C ARG A 361 4.66 -13.46 -42.16
N LYS A 362 3.35 -13.35 -42.39
CA LYS A 362 2.49 -14.49 -42.80
C LYS A 362 2.81 -15.05 -44.20
N LEU A 363 3.82 -14.53 -44.91
CA LEU A 363 4.23 -15.01 -46.24
C LEU A 363 5.38 -16.02 -46.22
N ASP A 364 6.00 -16.31 -45.06
CA ASP A 364 7.13 -17.24 -44.98
C ASP A 364 6.81 -18.40 -44.01
N GLU A 365 6.38 -19.53 -44.60
CA GLU A 365 5.86 -20.71 -43.91
C GLU A 365 7.00 -21.49 -43.20
N GLY A 366 7.04 -21.46 -41.86
CA GLY A 366 7.97 -22.34 -41.13
C GLY A 366 8.01 -22.27 -39.59
N HIS A 367 7.42 -21.27 -38.94
CA HIS A 367 7.55 -21.07 -37.48
C HIS A 367 6.21 -21.11 -36.72
N VAL A 368 5.60 -22.29 -36.60
CA VAL A 368 4.33 -22.46 -35.86
C VAL A 368 4.53 -22.62 -34.34
N SER A 369 5.65 -23.20 -33.87
CA SER A 369 5.77 -23.60 -32.46
C SER A 369 6.01 -22.46 -31.46
N ARG A 370 6.62 -21.33 -31.86
CA ARG A 370 6.88 -20.20 -30.93
C ARG A 370 5.65 -19.31 -30.71
N GLN A 371 4.66 -19.37 -31.58
CA GLN A 371 3.48 -18.53 -31.49
C GLN A 371 2.50 -19.02 -30.41
N SER A 372 2.42 -20.34 -30.18
CA SER A 372 1.52 -20.91 -29.17
C SER A 372 1.97 -20.62 -27.73
N GLU A 373 3.28 -20.62 -27.45
CA GLU A 373 3.79 -20.34 -26.09
C GLU A 373 3.51 -18.89 -25.67
N ASN A 374 3.68 -17.92 -26.60
CA ASN A 374 3.40 -16.52 -26.31
C ASN A 374 1.91 -16.23 -26.10
N GLN A 375 1.02 -16.93 -26.82
CA GLN A 375 -0.43 -16.78 -26.64
C GLN A 375 -0.89 -17.29 -25.27
N ASN A 376 -0.30 -18.37 -24.76
CA ASN A 376 -0.62 -18.86 -23.43
C ASN A 376 -0.20 -17.87 -22.34
N LEU A 377 1.02 -17.32 -22.44
CA LEU A 377 1.50 -16.28 -21.51
C LEU A 377 0.59 -15.05 -21.50
N GLU A 378 0.13 -14.61 -22.67
CA GLU A 378 -0.77 -13.47 -22.80
C GLU A 378 -2.14 -13.72 -22.12
N MET A 379 -2.69 -14.93 -22.28
CA MET A 379 -3.92 -15.31 -21.57
C MET A 379 -3.72 -15.31 -20.05
N ASP A 380 -2.59 -15.82 -19.57
CA ASP A 380 -2.29 -15.88 -18.14
C ASP A 380 -2.21 -14.47 -17.53
N TYR A 381 -1.52 -13.51 -18.18
CA TYR A 381 -1.43 -12.13 -17.67
C TYR A 381 -2.76 -11.40 -17.69
N GLN A 382 -3.60 -11.65 -18.69
CA GLN A 382 -4.92 -11.03 -18.77
C GLN A 382 -5.82 -11.49 -17.61
N GLU A 383 -5.79 -12.77 -17.26
CA GLU A 383 -6.48 -13.32 -16.08
C GLU A 383 -5.93 -12.68 -14.80
N ILE A 384 -4.61 -12.64 -14.65
CA ILE A 384 -3.94 -12.06 -13.48
C ILE A 384 -4.28 -10.57 -13.29
N ILE A 385 -4.24 -9.76 -14.36
CA ILE A 385 -4.60 -8.34 -14.29
C ILE A 385 -6.06 -8.17 -13.87
N GLY A 386 -6.93 -9.05 -14.34
CA GLY A 386 -8.33 -9.11 -13.91
C GLY A 386 -8.47 -9.42 -12.41
N GLU A 387 -7.54 -10.15 -11.82
CA GLU A 387 -7.55 -10.53 -10.40
C GLU A 387 -6.92 -9.48 -9.46
N VAL A 388 -6.21 -8.48 -9.98
CA VAL A 388 -5.56 -7.46 -9.15
C VAL A 388 -6.58 -6.78 -8.21
N TYR A 389 -6.27 -6.79 -6.91
CA TYR A 389 -7.11 -6.27 -5.81
C TYR A 389 -8.45 -6.96 -5.56
N GLU A 390 -8.69 -8.15 -6.11
CA GLU A 390 -9.91 -8.90 -5.81
C GLU A 390 -10.00 -9.30 -4.32
N GLY A 391 -8.87 -9.46 -3.62
CA GLY A 391 -8.85 -9.73 -2.18
C GLY A 391 -9.42 -8.57 -1.37
N PHE A 392 -8.91 -7.37 -1.64
CA PHE A 392 -9.39 -6.13 -1.04
C PHE A 392 -10.88 -5.92 -1.30
N LEU A 393 -11.31 -6.06 -2.55
CA LEU A 393 -12.72 -5.83 -2.92
C LEU A 393 -13.63 -6.82 -2.21
N SER A 394 -13.27 -8.11 -2.22
CA SER A 394 -14.03 -9.16 -1.52
C SER A 394 -14.07 -8.92 0.00
N ALA A 395 -12.98 -8.45 0.60
CA ALA A 395 -12.93 -8.10 2.01
C ALA A 395 -13.81 -6.89 2.33
N SER A 396 -13.83 -5.88 1.45
CA SER A 396 -14.62 -4.66 1.63
C SER A 396 -16.13 -4.92 1.52
N GLU A 397 -16.56 -5.72 0.53
CA GLU A 397 -17.96 -6.11 0.34
C GLU A 397 -18.50 -6.94 1.51
N SER A 398 -17.64 -7.71 2.19
CA SER A 398 -18.05 -8.51 3.34
C SER A 398 -18.30 -7.67 4.61
N ASN A 399 -17.97 -6.38 4.59
CA ASN A 399 -18.08 -5.46 5.72
C ASN A 399 -19.26 -4.48 5.59
N GLU A 400 -19.90 -4.42 4.41
CA GLU A 400 -21.18 -3.73 4.16
C GLU A 400 -22.36 -4.64 4.52
#